data_AF-A0A2D6L7N3-F1
#
_entry.id   AF-A0A2D6L7N3-F1
#
_cell.length_a   1.000
_cell.length_b   1.000
_cell.length_c   1.000
_cell.angle_alpha   90.00
_cell.angle_beta   90.00
_cell.angle_gamma   90.00
#
_symmetry.space_group_name_H-M   'P 1'
#
loop_
_entity.id
_entity.type
_entity.pdbx_description
1 polymer ?
#
loop_
_entity_poly.entity_id
_entity_poly.type
_entity_poly.pdbx_seq_one_letter_code
_entity_poly.pdbx_strand_id
1 'polypeptide(L)'
;MFPKRNLLIIAAVIVFLAIVTIADIFNYKNNGGHNGTQIIADNQEDAQDVAQSWIENSAPTYVFDGFNLKFIENKEGECAGCFVFTFTFESRHGGYGDREGLLVTQVITQHNIEIGVENGEVKSAITDSRYNELTGALAE
;
A
#
# COMPACT_ATOMS: atom_id res chain seq x y z
N MET A 1 41.55 50.13 15.96
CA MET A 1 42.48 49.38 15.09
C MET A 1 42.42 47.91 15.51
N PHE A 2 41.50 47.14 14.94
CA PHE A 2 41.34 45.73 15.31
C PHE A 2 42.53 44.92 14.78
N PRO A 3 43.24 44.15 15.62
CA PRO A 3 44.45 43.45 15.19
C PRO A 3 44.08 42.43 14.11
N LYS A 4 44.85 42.41 13.00
CA LYS A 4 44.59 41.60 11.79
C LYS A 4 44.30 40.12 12.07
N ARG A 5 44.82 39.56 13.17
CA ARG A 5 44.58 38.19 13.63
C ARG A 5 43.13 37.94 14.08
N ASN A 6 42.47 38.93 14.69
CA ASN A 6 41.07 38.81 15.13
C ASN A 6 40.11 38.92 13.93
N LEU A 7 40.50 39.72 12.92
CA LEU A 7 39.73 39.85 11.67
C LEU A 7 39.69 38.54 10.87
N LEU A 8 40.81 37.80 10.82
CA LEU A 8 40.88 36.50 10.15
C LEU A 8 40.02 35.44 10.86
N ILE A 9 40.00 35.42 12.18
CA ILE A 9 39.18 34.50 12.97
C ILE A 9 37.69 34.80 12.74
N ILE A 10 37.29 36.08 12.78
CA ILE A 10 35.91 36.49 12.52
C ILE A 10 35.47 36.10 11.10
N ALA A 11 36.33 36.32 10.09
CA ALA A 11 36.05 35.94 8.72
C ALA A 11 35.87 34.41 8.56
N ALA A 12 36.71 33.61 9.21
CA ALA A 12 36.62 32.15 9.17
C ALA A 12 35.30 31.63 9.80
N VAL A 13 34.85 32.24 10.90
CA VAL A 13 33.57 31.87 11.55
C VAL A 13 32.38 32.19 10.64
N ILE A 14 32.38 33.34 9.97
CA ILE A 14 31.29 33.73 9.05
C ILE A 14 31.22 32.76 7.85
N VAL A 15 32.37 32.39 7.28
CA VAL A 15 32.42 31.43 6.17
C VAL A 15 31.93 30.06 6.60
N PHE A 16 32.32 29.60 7.79
CA PHE A 16 31.84 28.33 8.32
C PHE A 16 30.31 28.33 8.54
N LEU A 17 29.76 29.39 9.12
CA LEU A 17 28.31 29.52 9.30
C LEU A 17 27.55 29.55 7.96
N ALA A 18 28.11 30.21 6.94
CA ALA A 18 27.53 30.21 5.60
C ALA A 18 27.57 28.82 4.93
N ILE A 19 28.62 28.03 5.16
CA ILE A 19 28.71 26.67 4.63
C ILE A 19 27.71 25.74 5.30
N VAL A 20 27.53 25.85 6.62
CA VAL A 20 26.54 25.05 7.36
C VAL A 20 25.12 25.34 6.87
N THR A 21 24.74 26.62 6.71
CA THR A 21 23.39 26.96 6.22
C THR A 21 23.15 26.49 4.79
N ILE A 22 24.16 26.54 3.91
CA ILE A 22 24.04 26.03 2.54
C ILE A 22 23.89 24.50 2.53
N ALA A 23 24.62 23.78 3.39
CA ALA A 23 24.51 22.33 3.52
C ALA A 23 23.12 21.89 4.03
N ASP A 24 22.56 22.62 4.99
CA ASP A 24 21.21 22.37 5.51
C ASP A 24 20.14 22.60 4.43
N ILE A 25 20.25 23.69 3.65
CA ILE A 25 19.33 23.97 2.53
C ILE A 25 19.42 22.88 1.44
N PHE A 26 20.63 22.41 1.13
CA PHE A 26 20.84 21.37 0.14
C PHE A 26 20.27 20.02 0.60
N ASN A 27 20.48 19.64 1.85
CA ASN A 27 19.88 18.43 2.44
C ASN A 27 18.34 18.53 2.49
N TYR A 28 17.79 19.69 2.85
CA TYR A 28 16.34 19.91 2.85
C TYR A 28 15.71 19.72 1.47
N LYS A 29 16.36 20.23 0.41
CA LYS A 29 15.86 20.08 -0.96
C LYS A 29 15.92 18.65 -1.47
N ASN A 30 16.92 17.87 -1.06
CA ASN A 30 17.04 16.47 -1.45
C ASN A 30 16.07 15.54 -0.69
N ASN A 31 15.58 15.94 0.49
CA ASN A 31 14.87 15.04 1.41
C ASN A 31 13.36 15.30 1.60
N GLY A 32 12.70 16.20 0.85
CA GLY A 32 11.23 16.21 0.96
C GLY A 32 10.50 17.45 0.51
N GLY A 33 10.42 17.65 -0.80
CA GLY A 33 9.31 18.38 -1.39
C GLY A 33 8.22 17.39 -1.80
N HIS A 34 7.46 16.82 -0.85
CA HIS A 34 6.30 16.04 -1.23
C HIS A 34 5.23 16.98 -1.82
N ASN A 35 5.13 16.96 -3.15
CA ASN A 35 3.97 17.45 -3.87
C ASN A 35 2.78 16.54 -3.52
N GLY A 36 1.61 17.12 -3.21
CA GLY A 36 0.40 16.38 -2.82
C GLY A 36 -0.01 15.28 -3.82
N THR A 37 0.33 15.42 -5.10
CA THR A 37 0.10 14.35 -6.10
C THR A 37 0.96 13.10 -5.88
N GLN A 38 2.20 13.24 -5.40
CA GLN A 38 3.04 12.08 -5.08
C GLN A 38 2.63 11.39 -3.78
N ILE A 39 2.19 12.15 -2.77
CA ILE A 39 1.69 11.58 -1.50
C ILE A 39 0.54 10.59 -1.74
N ILE A 40 -0.37 10.91 -2.67
CA ILE A 40 -1.52 10.04 -2.95
C ILE A 40 -1.11 8.81 -3.75
N ALA A 41 -0.17 8.95 -4.69
CA ALA A 41 0.35 7.82 -5.46
C ALA A 41 1.13 6.83 -4.59
N ASP A 42 2.01 7.31 -3.71
CA ASP A 42 2.75 6.47 -2.76
C ASP A 42 1.77 5.76 -1.82
N ASN A 43 0.77 6.48 -1.28
CA ASN A 43 -0.26 5.88 -0.41
C ASN A 43 -1.12 4.83 -1.14
N GLN A 44 -1.34 4.99 -2.45
CA GLN A 44 -2.07 4.02 -3.25
C GLN A 44 -1.24 2.74 -3.49
N GLU A 45 0.06 2.88 -3.80
CA GLU A 45 0.96 1.74 -3.96
C GLU A 45 1.09 0.96 -2.64
N ASP A 46 1.29 1.67 -1.52
CA ASP A 46 1.31 1.09 -0.18
C ASP A 46 -0.01 0.36 0.14
N ALA A 47 -1.16 0.96 -0.19
CA ALA A 47 -2.47 0.33 0.02
C ALA A 47 -2.70 -0.89 -0.87
N GLN A 48 -2.17 -0.89 -2.11
CA GLN A 48 -2.24 -2.05 -3.00
C GLN A 48 -1.44 -3.22 -2.45
N ASP A 49 -0.23 -2.96 -1.94
CA ASP A 49 0.63 -3.97 -1.33
C ASP A 49 -0.01 -4.57 -0.07
N VAL A 50 -0.68 -3.74 0.73
CA VAL A 50 -1.51 -4.20 1.87
C VAL A 50 -2.62 -5.13 1.37
N ALA A 51 -3.35 -4.73 0.33
CA ALA A 51 -4.44 -5.53 -0.23
C ALA A 51 -3.94 -6.88 -0.75
N GLN A 52 -2.87 -6.88 -1.57
CA GLN A 52 -2.30 -8.11 -2.13
C GLN A 52 -1.79 -9.03 -1.02
N SER A 53 -1.01 -8.49 -0.08
CA SER A 53 -0.49 -9.26 1.05
C SER A 53 -1.62 -9.87 1.88
N TRP A 54 -2.70 -9.13 2.09
CA TRP A 54 -3.85 -9.65 2.82
C TRP A 54 -4.54 -10.80 2.06
N ILE A 55 -4.71 -10.69 0.73
CA ILE A 55 -5.28 -11.79 -0.08
C ILE A 55 -4.44 -13.05 0.07
N GLU A 56 -3.14 -12.95 -0.16
CA GLU A 56 -2.22 -14.11 -0.17
C GLU A 56 -2.10 -14.79 1.20
N ASN A 57 -2.25 -14.04 2.28
CA ASN A 57 -2.00 -14.54 3.64
C ASN A 57 -3.27 -14.77 4.47
N SER A 58 -4.40 -14.17 4.11
CA SER A 58 -5.58 -14.11 4.99
C SER A 58 -6.92 -14.41 4.32
N ALA A 59 -7.09 -14.19 3.01
CA ALA A 59 -8.37 -14.43 2.34
C ALA A 59 -8.70 -15.94 2.31
N PRO A 60 -9.74 -16.42 3.02
CA PRO A 60 -9.99 -17.86 3.13
C PRO A 60 -10.12 -18.60 1.81
N THR A 61 -10.78 -18.02 0.79
CA THR A 61 -10.87 -18.65 -0.54
C THR A 61 -9.49 -18.81 -1.19
N TYR A 62 -8.64 -17.78 -1.15
CA TYR A 62 -7.31 -17.82 -1.76
C TYR A 62 -6.34 -18.71 -0.97
N VAL A 63 -6.30 -18.59 0.35
CA VAL A 63 -5.39 -19.35 1.21
C VAL A 63 -5.66 -20.86 1.13
N PHE A 64 -6.93 -21.26 0.94
CA PHE A 64 -7.27 -22.68 0.84
C PHE A 64 -6.60 -23.35 -0.36
N ASP A 65 -6.73 -22.77 -1.56
CA ASP A 65 -6.21 -23.38 -2.79
C ASP A 65 -6.04 -22.44 -3.99
N GLY A 66 -5.97 -21.14 -3.72
CA GLY A 66 -5.79 -20.08 -4.70
C GLY A 66 -4.38 -20.01 -5.28
N PHE A 67 -4.28 -19.53 -6.52
CA PHE A 67 -3.03 -19.28 -7.24
C PHE A 67 -3.25 -18.27 -8.38
N ASN A 68 -2.17 -17.85 -9.06
CA ASN A 68 -2.23 -16.92 -10.19
C ASN A 68 -2.91 -15.57 -9.87
N LEU A 69 -2.68 -15.03 -8.67
CA LEU A 69 -3.18 -13.71 -8.28
C LEU A 69 -2.63 -12.63 -9.22
N LYS A 70 -3.53 -11.77 -9.75
CA LYS A 70 -3.18 -10.68 -10.66
C LYS A 70 -4.01 -9.46 -10.32
N PHE A 71 -3.34 -8.31 -10.23
CA PHE A 71 -4.00 -7.02 -10.13
C PHE A 71 -4.73 -6.68 -11.45
N ILE A 72 -5.95 -6.15 -11.35
CA ILE A 72 -6.76 -5.74 -12.49
C ILE A 72 -6.89 -4.22 -12.55
N GLU A 73 -7.45 -3.63 -11.51
CA GLU A 73 -7.70 -2.19 -11.45
C GLU A 73 -7.84 -1.70 -10.01
N ASN A 74 -7.77 -0.39 -9.83
CA ASN A 74 -8.15 0.25 -8.58
C ASN A 74 -9.14 1.39 -8.83
N LYS A 75 -9.84 1.77 -7.76
CA LYS A 75 -10.77 2.89 -7.71
C LYS A 75 -10.55 3.63 -6.41
N GLU A 76 -10.64 4.95 -6.45
CA GLU A 76 -10.75 5.76 -5.24
C GLU A 76 -12.10 5.46 -4.56
N GLY A 77 -12.07 5.32 -3.23
CA GLY A 77 -13.26 5.15 -2.41
C GLY A 77 -13.94 6.49 -2.09
N GLU A 78 -14.96 6.45 -1.24
CA GLU A 78 -15.74 7.64 -0.86
C GLU A 78 -15.02 8.59 0.10
N CYS A 79 -13.86 8.19 0.64
CA CYS A 79 -13.06 8.96 1.58
C CYS A 79 -11.63 9.20 1.08
N ALA A 80 -11.01 10.27 1.55
CA ALA A 80 -9.63 10.60 1.20
C ALA A 80 -8.67 9.50 1.71
N GLY A 81 -7.90 8.90 0.79
CA GLY A 81 -7.00 7.79 1.11
C GLY A 81 -7.68 6.43 1.23
N CYS A 82 -8.95 6.32 0.81
CA CYS A 82 -9.66 5.05 0.69
C CYS A 82 -9.53 4.52 -0.73
N PHE A 83 -9.24 3.24 -0.86
CA PHE A 83 -9.04 2.60 -2.15
C PHE A 83 -9.81 1.29 -2.21
N VAL A 84 -10.31 0.97 -3.40
CA VAL A 84 -10.84 -0.35 -3.73
C VAL A 84 -9.97 -0.95 -4.83
N PHE A 85 -9.41 -2.12 -4.58
CA PHE A 85 -8.57 -2.84 -5.52
C PHE A 85 -9.26 -4.10 -5.98
N THR A 86 -9.25 -4.34 -7.28
CA THR A 86 -9.76 -5.56 -7.89
C THR A 86 -8.60 -6.43 -8.31
N PHE A 87 -8.61 -7.68 -7.84
CA PHE A 87 -7.69 -8.73 -8.27
C PHE A 87 -8.46 -9.89 -8.88
N THR A 88 -7.80 -10.67 -9.72
CA THR A 88 -8.29 -11.98 -10.17
C THR A 88 -7.33 -13.08 -9.72
N PHE A 89 -7.87 -14.26 -9.44
CA PHE A 89 -7.09 -15.45 -9.12
C PHE A 89 -7.82 -16.71 -9.57
N GLU A 90 -7.14 -17.84 -9.52
CA GLU A 90 -7.69 -19.16 -9.80
C GLU A 90 -7.66 -20.01 -8.54
N SER A 91 -8.72 -20.79 -8.30
CA SER A 91 -8.79 -21.81 -7.24
C SER A 91 -8.79 -23.20 -7.86
N ARG A 92 -8.20 -24.19 -7.20
CA ARG A 92 -8.20 -25.59 -7.68
C ARG A 92 -9.55 -26.27 -7.54
N HIS A 93 -10.41 -25.73 -6.69
CA HIS A 93 -11.75 -26.22 -6.44
C HIS A 93 -12.78 -25.09 -6.54
N GLY A 94 -14.02 -25.47 -6.85
CA GLY A 94 -15.14 -24.54 -6.78
C GLY A 94 -15.49 -24.13 -5.34
N GLY A 95 -16.27 -23.07 -5.22
CA GLY A 95 -16.78 -22.56 -3.94
C GLY A 95 -15.96 -21.42 -3.36
N TYR A 96 -16.26 -21.08 -2.09
CA TYR A 96 -15.68 -19.96 -1.37
C TYR A 96 -15.28 -20.40 0.04
N GLY A 97 -14.38 -19.64 0.65
CA GLY A 97 -13.96 -19.81 2.03
C GLY A 97 -13.00 -20.98 2.24
N ASP A 98 -12.77 -21.25 3.53
CA ASP A 98 -12.17 -22.50 3.96
C ASP A 98 -13.16 -23.64 3.74
N ARG A 99 -12.68 -24.67 3.04
CA ARG A 99 -13.47 -25.82 2.61
C ARG A 99 -12.88 -27.13 3.16
N GLU A 100 -12.05 -27.05 4.19
CA GLU A 100 -11.49 -28.24 4.84
C GLU A 100 -12.61 -29.18 5.32
N GLY A 101 -12.47 -30.47 5.02
CA GLY A 101 -13.46 -31.48 5.39
C GLY A 101 -14.72 -31.52 4.51
N LEU A 102 -14.87 -30.64 3.52
CA LEU A 102 -15.98 -30.68 2.57
C LEU A 102 -15.64 -31.52 1.33
N LEU A 103 -16.67 -32.14 0.73
CA LEU A 103 -16.55 -32.74 -0.59
C LEU A 103 -16.52 -31.63 -1.64
N VAL A 104 -15.34 -31.35 -2.19
CA VAL A 104 -15.11 -30.30 -3.18
C VAL A 104 -15.00 -30.84 -4.60
N THR A 105 -15.38 -30.03 -5.59
CA THR A 105 -15.21 -30.34 -7.02
C THR A 105 -13.80 -30.00 -7.46
N GLN A 106 -13.13 -30.90 -8.19
CA GLN A 106 -11.81 -30.63 -8.78
C GLN A 106 -11.96 -29.89 -10.11
N VAL A 107 -12.17 -28.58 -10.02
CA VAL A 107 -12.34 -27.70 -11.18
C VAL A 107 -11.61 -26.39 -10.94
N ILE A 108 -10.74 -26.02 -11.88
CA ILE A 108 -10.10 -24.71 -11.85
C ILE A 108 -11.19 -23.65 -12.01
N THR A 109 -11.35 -22.81 -10.99
CA THR A 109 -12.38 -21.78 -10.93
C THR A 109 -11.70 -20.43 -10.88
N GLN A 110 -12.01 -19.57 -11.84
CA GLN A 110 -11.54 -18.18 -11.82
C GLN A 110 -12.43 -17.35 -10.91
N HIS A 111 -11.80 -16.53 -10.07
CA HIS A 111 -12.47 -15.61 -9.16
C HIS A 111 -12.00 -14.17 -9.39
N ASN A 112 -12.85 -13.22 -9.02
CA ASN A 112 -12.47 -11.83 -8.84
C ASN A 112 -12.66 -11.46 -7.37
N ILE A 113 -11.72 -10.74 -6.78
CA ILE A 113 -11.83 -10.25 -5.40
C ILE A 113 -11.66 -8.74 -5.35
N GLU A 114 -12.61 -8.08 -4.69
CA GLU A 114 -12.62 -6.64 -4.44
C GLU A 114 -12.19 -6.40 -2.99
N ILE A 115 -11.06 -5.71 -2.79
CA ILE A 115 -10.51 -5.37 -1.48
C ILE A 115 -10.62 -3.87 -1.24
N GLY A 116 -11.36 -3.47 -0.20
CA GLY A 116 -11.39 -2.09 0.28
C GLY A 116 -10.33 -1.87 1.35
N VAL A 117 -9.44 -0.91 1.13
CA VAL A 117 -8.41 -0.49 2.08
C VAL A 117 -8.69 0.93 2.54
N GLU A 118 -8.69 1.12 3.85
CA GLU A 118 -8.84 2.42 4.49
C GLU A 118 -7.78 2.55 5.59
N ASN A 119 -7.02 3.66 5.57
CA ASN A 119 -5.96 3.95 6.55
C ASN A 119 -4.94 2.80 6.69
N GLY A 120 -4.59 2.14 5.58
CA GLY A 120 -3.64 1.03 5.56
C GLY A 120 -4.17 -0.29 6.12
N GLU A 121 -5.49 -0.42 6.32
CA GLU A 121 -6.14 -1.64 6.79
C GLU A 121 -7.21 -2.11 5.83
N VAL A 122 -7.33 -3.44 5.65
CA VAL A 122 -8.43 -4.03 4.88
C VAL A 122 -9.74 -3.92 5.66
N LYS A 123 -10.73 -3.24 5.07
CA LYS A 123 -12.08 -3.04 5.63
C LYS A 123 -13.17 -3.83 4.93
N SER A 124 -12.95 -4.20 3.66
CA SER A 124 -13.84 -5.09 2.92
C SER A 124 -13.03 -6.04 2.04
N ALA A 125 -13.56 -7.26 1.88
CA ALA A 125 -12.98 -8.25 0.98
C ALA A 125 -14.09 -9.13 0.42
N ILE A 126 -14.48 -8.91 -0.83
CA ILE A 126 -15.61 -9.58 -1.46
C ILE A 126 -15.15 -10.35 -2.69
N THR A 127 -15.32 -11.67 -2.68
CA THR A 127 -15.05 -12.54 -3.83
C THR A 127 -16.31 -12.75 -4.67
N ASP A 128 -16.17 -12.60 -5.98
CA ASP A 128 -17.19 -12.71 -7.02
C ASP A 128 -18.45 -11.87 -6.77
N SER A 129 -18.31 -10.75 -6.04
CA SER A 129 -19.43 -9.94 -5.55
C SER A 129 -20.47 -10.76 -4.76
N ARG A 130 -20.04 -11.88 -4.16
CA ARG A 130 -20.93 -12.88 -3.56
C ARG A 130 -20.50 -13.39 -2.20
N TYR A 131 -19.22 -13.42 -1.89
CA TYR A 131 -18.72 -13.97 -0.64
C TYR A 131 -17.84 -12.96 0.08
N ASN A 132 -18.16 -12.67 1.33
CA ASN A 132 -17.37 -11.80 2.18
C ASN A 132 -16.31 -12.63 2.91
N GLU A 133 -15.06 -12.45 2.50
CA GLU A 133 -13.90 -13.16 3.04
C GLU A 133 -13.59 -12.78 4.51
N LEU A 134 -14.06 -11.62 4.98
CA LEU A 134 -13.87 -11.18 6.38
C LEU A 134 -14.87 -11.83 7.33
N THR A 135 -16.13 -11.97 6.89
CA THR A 135 -17.21 -12.50 7.75
C THR A 135 -17.48 -13.99 7.53
N GLY A 136 -17.03 -14.53 6.40
CA GLY A 136 -17.32 -15.91 5.98
C GLY A 136 -18.76 -16.12 5.52
N ALA A 137 -19.49 -15.06 5.18
CA ALA A 137 -20.88 -15.08 4.78
C ALA A 137 -21.07 -14.60 3.33
N LEU A 138 -22.23 -14.90 2.72
CA LEU A 138 -22.57 -14.32 1.43
C LEU A 138 -22.74 -12.79 1.57
N ALA A 139 -22.23 -12.05 0.60
CA ALA A 139 -22.45 -10.61 0.49
C ALA A 139 -23.93 -10.36 0.12
N GLU A 140 -24.57 -9.45 0.85
CA GLU A 140 -25.96 -9.01 0.63
C GLU A 140 -26.05 -7.91 -0.43
#